data_AF-A0A7D8URT6-F1
#
_entry.id   AF-A0A7D8URT6-F1
#
_cell.length_a   1.000
_cell.length_b   1.000
_cell.length_c   1.000
_cell.angle_alpha   90.00
_cell.angle_beta   90.00
_cell.angle_gamma   90.00
#
_symmetry.space_group_name_H-M   'P 1'
#
loop_
_entity.id
_entity.type
_entity.pdbx_description
1 polymer ?
#
loop_
_entity_poly.entity_id
_entity_poly.type
_entity_poly.pdbx_seq_one_letter_code
_entity_poly.pdbx_strand_id
1 'polypeptide(L)'
;MNNSTDTSDTAAPPITASPPPVLGPTTPAVHMNWLDLFFLHWRIEPETMRALVPEPLEIDLFDASAWVALVPFRMADCQFRGVPPIAPGVRNFYECNVRTYVRHRGLPGVWFFSLDAASLLPVLGGRWFWSLNYVHSRFEVTHERAHDLERAHERCDYKLARRRGPWADGRTHVAWRAGEPLPQAQPGSLEHFLTERYYFFTKRRGRVLASRVEHEPWPLRQATVEHLDDTLIAAAGLSAEGEPHAMATDGVCVRGFNLFEPKP
;
A
#
# COMPACT_ATOMS: atom_id res chain seq x y z
N MET A 1 -41.11 2.31 34.57
CA MET A 1 -39.89 2.68 35.32
C MET A 1 -39.10 1.40 35.52
N ASN A 2 -37.90 1.14 35.02
CA ASN A 2 -36.96 1.91 34.22
C ASN A 2 -36.26 0.94 33.26
N ASN A 3 -35.92 1.48 32.10
CA ASN A 3 -35.09 0.91 31.06
C ASN A 3 -33.61 1.18 31.37
N SER A 4 -32.68 0.27 31.05
CA SER A 4 -31.24 0.54 30.80
C SER A 4 -30.60 -0.76 30.27
N THR A 5 -30.71 -1.04 28.96
CA THR A 5 -29.70 -0.76 27.91
C THR A 5 -28.37 -1.48 28.13
N ASP A 6 -28.36 -2.72 27.64
CA ASP A 6 -27.17 -3.51 27.33
C ASP A 6 -26.57 -2.95 26.02
N THR A 7 -25.43 -2.29 26.12
CA THR A 7 -24.67 -1.80 24.96
C THR A 7 -23.85 -2.94 24.39
N SER A 8 -24.40 -3.62 23.38
CA SER A 8 -23.67 -4.57 22.56
C SER A 8 -22.61 -3.85 21.73
N ASP A 9 -21.37 -3.95 22.18
CA ASP A 9 -20.17 -3.54 21.46
C ASP A 9 -20.06 -4.36 20.16
N THR A 10 -20.33 -3.73 19.03
CA THR A 10 -20.36 -4.43 17.74
C THR A 10 -18.99 -4.33 17.10
N ALA A 11 -18.04 -5.11 17.64
CA ALA A 11 -16.75 -5.31 16.99
C ALA A 11 -16.99 -5.91 15.59
N ALA A 12 -16.47 -5.26 14.56
CA ALA A 12 -16.54 -5.79 13.20
C ALA A 12 -15.94 -7.22 13.17
N PRO A 13 -16.54 -8.16 12.44
CA PRO A 13 -16.05 -9.53 12.42
C PRO A 13 -14.60 -9.55 11.92
N PRO A 14 -13.72 -10.38 12.52
CA PRO A 14 -12.35 -10.55 12.07
C PRO A 14 -12.34 -10.90 10.59
N ILE A 15 -11.31 -10.42 9.87
CA ILE A 15 -11.09 -10.74 8.46
C ILE A 15 -11.10 -12.26 8.31
N THR A 16 -12.16 -12.80 7.69
CA THR A 16 -12.38 -14.23 7.55
C THR A 16 -11.23 -14.85 6.75
N ALA A 17 -10.80 -16.06 7.14
CA ALA A 17 -9.72 -16.83 6.50
C ALA A 17 -9.95 -17.24 5.03
N SER A 18 -11.08 -16.85 4.44
CA SER A 18 -11.38 -17.14 3.03
C SER A 18 -10.85 -16.02 2.14
N PRO A 19 -10.22 -16.33 0.99
CA PRO A 19 -9.79 -15.31 0.05
C PRO A 19 -11.00 -14.43 -0.31
N PRO A 20 -10.83 -13.10 -0.39
CA PRO A 20 -11.95 -12.21 -0.66
C PRO A 20 -12.63 -12.60 -1.98
N PRO A 21 -13.96 -12.47 -2.07
CA PRO A 21 -14.71 -12.90 -3.25
C PRO A 21 -14.15 -12.20 -4.49
N VAL A 22 -13.94 -12.95 -5.57
CA VAL A 22 -13.47 -12.39 -6.84
C VAL A 22 -14.58 -11.56 -7.47
N LEU A 23 -14.55 -10.27 -7.19
CA LEU A 23 -15.47 -9.28 -7.77
C LEU A 23 -14.77 -8.44 -8.84
N GLY A 24 -15.54 -8.08 -9.87
CA GLY A 24 -15.11 -7.19 -10.94
C GLY A 24 -14.51 -7.92 -12.15
N PRO A 25 -13.66 -7.23 -12.94
CA PRO A 25 -13.05 -7.79 -14.13
C PRO A 25 -12.17 -9.01 -13.84
N THR A 26 -12.22 -10.00 -14.72
CA THR A 26 -11.47 -11.26 -14.60
C THR A 26 -10.21 -11.30 -15.45
N THR A 27 -10.05 -10.39 -16.39
CA THR A 27 -8.85 -10.28 -17.22
C THR A 27 -7.91 -9.22 -16.65
N PRO A 28 -6.64 -9.56 -16.35
CA PRO A 28 -5.65 -8.58 -15.89
C PRO A 28 -5.44 -7.47 -16.92
N ALA A 29 -5.40 -6.24 -16.44
CA ALA A 29 -5.03 -5.06 -17.23
C ALA A 29 -3.51 -4.88 -17.28
N VAL A 30 -2.80 -5.32 -16.23
CA VAL A 30 -1.35 -5.17 -16.10
C VAL A 30 -0.76 -6.34 -15.32
N HIS A 31 0.43 -6.78 -15.73
CA HIS A 31 1.30 -7.68 -14.97
C HIS A 31 2.53 -6.92 -14.51
N MET A 32 2.95 -7.11 -13.27
CA MET A 32 4.01 -6.33 -12.63
C MET A 32 4.76 -7.22 -11.65
N ASN A 33 6.05 -6.98 -11.46
CA ASN A 33 6.79 -7.51 -10.34
C ASN A 33 7.00 -6.38 -9.34
N TRP A 34 6.57 -6.59 -8.10
CA TRP A 34 6.91 -5.68 -7.00
C TRP A 34 8.10 -6.28 -6.29
N LEU A 35 9.20 -5.54 -6.26
CA LEU A 35 10.49 -6.01 -5.74
C LEU A 35 10.98 -5.06 -4.66
N ASP A 36 11.79 -5.59 -3.75
CA ASP A 36 12.48 -4.81 -2.71
C ASP A 36 11.48 -3.97 -1.88
N LEU A 37 10.32 -4.55 -1.53
CA LEU A 37 9.30 -3.80 -0.81
C LEU A 37 9.66 -3.70 0.66
N PHE A 38 9.46 -2.52 1.21
CA PHE A 38 9.58 -2.27 2.62
C PHE A 38 8.29 -1.68 3.15
N PHE A 39 7.73 -2.29 4.18
CA PHE A 39 6.51 -1.85 4.82
C PHE A 39 6.82 -1.23 6.17
N LEU A 40 6.41 0.01 6.37
CA LEU A 40 6.47 0.71 7.64
C LEU A 40 5.06 1.10 8.06
N HIS A 41 4.62 0.67 9.24
CA HIS A 41 3.26 0.91 9.70
C HIS A 41 3.22 1.57 11.07
N TRP A 42 2.31 2.52 11.22
CA TRP A 42 2.03 3.18 12.49
C TRP A 42 0.56 3.09 12.83
N ARG A 43 0.27 2.97 14.13
CA ARG A 43 -1.08 3.14 14.66
C ARG A 43 -1.46 4.61 14.59
N ILE A 44 -2.72 4.86 14.25
CA ILE A 44 -3.34 6.18 14.17
C ILE A 44 -4.68 6.11 14.89
N GLU A 45 -5.02 7.18 15.62
CA GLU A 45 -6.34 7.33 16.23
C GLU A 45 -7.45 7.27 15.15
N PRO A 46 -8.47 6.40 15.31
CA PRO A 46 -9.54 6.24 14.31
C PRO A 46 -10.21 7.55 13.88
N GLU A 47 -10.43 8.46 14.82
CA GLU A 47 -11.07 9.77 14.58
C GLU A 47 -10.20 10.66 13.69
N THR A 48 -8.88 10.64 13.90
CA THR A 48 -7.92 11.39 13.07
C THR A 48 -7.94 10.86 11.64
N MET A 49 -7.94 9.53 11.48
CA MET A 49 -8.02 8.88 10.17
C MET A 49 -9.36 9.18 9.47
N ARG A 50 -10.47 9.22 10.22
CA ARG A 50 -11.82 9.44 9.68
C ARG A 50 -11.98 10.76 8.95
N ALA A 51 -11.33 11.81 9.44
CA ALA A 51 -11.39 13.14 8.83
C ALA A 51 -10.79 13.16 7.40
N LEU A 52 -9.92 12.20 7.07
CA LEU A 52 -9.16 12.18 5.81
C LEU A 52 -9.66 11.14 4.81
N VAL A 53 -10.34 10.10 5.28
CA VAL A 53 -10.90 9.04 4.43
C VAL A 53 -12.31 9.44 3.95
N PRO A 54 -12.66 9.23 2.66
CA PRO A 54 -14.02 9.48 2.18
C PRO A 54 -15.10 8.73 2.97
N GLU A 55 -16.17 9.42 3.35
CA GLU A 55 -17.26 8.88 4.20
C GLU A 55 -17.83 7.50 3.76
N PRO A 56 -18.02 7.20 2.46
CA PRO A 56 -18.53 5.89 2.05
C PRO A 56 -17.58 4.71 2.29
N LEU A 57 -16.33 4.97 2.66
CA LEU A 57 -15.35 3.95 3.03
C LEU A 57 -15.30 3.84 4.55
N GLU A 58 -15.54 2.66 5.09
CA GLU A 58 -15.36 2.34 6.50
C GLU A 58 -13.86 2.25 6.81
N ILE A 59 -13.42 2.73 7.97
CA ILE A 59 -12.02 2.54 8.40
C ILE A 59 -11.89 1.12 8.93
N ASP A 60 -10.94 0.36 8.40
CA ASP A 60 -10.66 -0.99 8.89
C ASP A 60 -9.71 -0.88 10.08
N LEU A 61 -10.13 -1.40 11.23
CA LEU A 61 -9.38 -1.30 12.48
C LEU A 61 -8.74 -2.66 12.81
N PHE A 62 -7.56 -2.60 13.41
CA PHE A 62 -6.94 -3.76 14.04
C PHE A 62 -6.57 -3.40 15.45
N ASP A 63 -7.09 -4.17 16.41
CA ASP A 63 -6.88 -3.94 17.84
C ASP A 63 -7.21 -2.48 18.22
N ALA A 64 -8.44 -2.07 17.86
CA ALA A 64 -9.03 -0.74 18.06
C ALA A 64 -8.31 0.46 17.40
N SER A 65 -7.20 0.26 16.68
CA SER A 65 -6.49 1.36 15.99
C SER A 65 -6.68 1.33 14.48
N ALA A 66 -6.72 2.51 13.88
CA ALA A 66 -6.45 2.65 12.45
C ALA A 66 -4.94 2.54 12.22
N TRP A 67 -4.55 2.30 10.96
CA TRP A 67 -3.15 2.14 10.59
C TRP A 67 -2.83 2.93 9.33
N VAL A 68 -1.66 3.57 9.31
CA VAL A 68 -1.08 4.18 8.12
C VAL A 68 0.20 3.44 7.73
N ALA A 69 0.41 3.28 6.43
CA ALA A 69 1.61 2.65 5.89
C ALA A 69 2.38 3.62 4.99
N LEU A 70 3.70 3.61 5.13
CA LEU A 70 4.66 4.11 4.14
C LEU A 70 5.34 2.90 3.49
N VAL A 71 5.19 2.75 2.18
CA VAL A 71 5.66 1.56 1.47
C VAL A 71 6.52 1.95 0.28
N PRO A 72 7.84 2.12 0.44
CA PRO A 72 8.77 2.22 -0.68
C PRO A 72 9.03 0.85 -1.32
N PHE A 73 9.10 0.83 -2.64
CA PHE A 73 9.37 -0.38 -3.42
C PHE A 73 9.82 -0.07 -4.85
N ARG A 74 10.20 -1.13 -5.56
CA ARG A 74 10.53 -1.10 -6.97
C ARG A 74 9.49 -1.85 -7.79
N MET A 75 8.97 -1.18 -8.81
CA MET A 75 8.16 -1.76 -9.87
C MET A 75 9.10 -2.30 -10.96
N ALA A 76 8.94 -3.56 -11.35
CA ALA A 76 9.72 -4.20 -12.40
C ALA A 76 8.86 -4.96 -13.40
N ASP A 77 9.37 -5.10 -14.62
CA ASP A 77 8.76 -5.85 -15.73
C ASP A 77 7.28 -5.55 -15.97
N CYS A 78 6.87 -4.28 -15.80
CA CYS A 78 5.49 -3.87 -15.97
C CYS A 78 5.03 -4.08 -17.43
N GLN A 79 3.97 -4.85 -17.61
CA GLN A 79 3.39 -5.24 -18.90
C GLN A 79 1.91 -4.87 -18.91
N PHE A 80 1.58 -3.77 -19.58
CA PHE A 80 0.20 -3.32 -19.76
C PHE A 80 -0.43 -4.01 -20.96
N ARG A 81 -1.63 -4.54 -20.78
CA ARG A 81 -2.39 -5.19 -21.85
C ARG A 81 -2.66 -4.19 -22.97
N GLY A 82 -2.18 -4.50 -24.18
CA GLY A 82 -2.32 -3.65 -25.36
C GLY A 82 -1.21 -2.61 -25.55
N VAL A 83 -0.17 -2.61 -24.71
CA VAL A 83 0.99 -1.70 -24.84
C VAL A 83 2.25 -2.50 -25.22
N PRO A 84 3.01 -2.11 -26.27
CA PRO A 84 4.25 -2.78 -26.64
C PRO A 84 5.34 -2.70 -25.53
N PRO A 85 6.17 -3.74 -25.33
CA PRO A 85 7.17 -3.82 -24.25
C PRO A 85 8.31 -2.78 -24.31
N ILE A 86 8.46 -2.09 -25.43
CA ILE A 86 9.62 -1.25 -25.76
C ILE A 86 9.51 0.20 -25.27
N ALA A 87 8.46 0.56 -24.53
CA ALA A 87 8.27 1.92 -24.02
C ALA A 87 9.26 2.25 -22.88
N PRO A 88 10.22 3.19 -23.07
CA PRO A 88 11.22 3.52 -22.04
C PRO A 88 10.57 4.10 -20.78
N GLY A 89 11.05 3.70 -19.60
CA GLY A 89 10.57 4.21 -18.31
C GLY A 89 9.19 3.69 -17.87
N VAL A 90 8.55 2.82 -18.64
CA VAL A 90 7.23 2.22 -18.28
C VAL A 90 7.39 0.86 -17.61
N ARG A 91 8.52 0.20 -17.85
CA ARG A 91 8.78 -1.19 -17.44
C ARG A 91 9.32 -1.31 -16.00
N ASN A 92 10.26 -0.45 -15.63
CA ASN A 92 10.94 -0.46 -14.34
C ASN A 92 11.00 0.96 -13.76
N PHE A 93 10.55 1.14 -12.52
CA PHE A 93 10.59 2.42 -11.81
C PHE A 93 10.44 2.21 -10.30
N TYR A 94 10.78 3.22 -9.51
CA TYR A 94 10.50 3.21 -8.06
C TYR A 94 9.16 3.86 -7.77
N GLU A 95 8.48 3.32 -6.77
CA GLU A 95 7.22 3.84 -6.26
C GLU A 95 7.23 3.81 -4.73
N CYS A 96 6.61 4.79 -4.10
CA CYS A 96 6.35 4.83 -2.68
C CYS A 96 4.90 5.21 -2.45
N ASN A 97 4.17 4.42 -1.67
CA ASN A 97 2.77 4.71 -1.35
C ASN A 97 2.59 5.07 0.12
N VAL A 98 1.72 6.06 0.35
CA VAL A 98 1.16 6.36 1.67
C VAL A 98 -0.30 5.92 1.66
N ARG A 99 -0.64 4.93 2.48
CA ARG A 99 -1.96 4.29 2.45
C ARG A 99 -2.52 3.99 3.83
N THR A 100 -3.84 3.81 3.89
CA THR A 100 -4.57 3.33 5.06
C THR A 100 -5.48 2.16 4.68
N TYR A 101 -6.06 1.50 5.68
CA TYR A 101 -6.87 0.30 5.55
C TYR A 101 -8.34 0.65 5.70
N VAL A 102 -9.14 0.20 4.73
CA VAL A 102 -10.56 0.54 4.65
C VAL A 102 -11.38 -0.65 4.21
N ARG A 103 -12.68 -0.57 4.46
CA ARG A 103 -13.67 -1.51 3.92
C ARG A 103 -14.70 -0.74 3.11
N HIS A 104 -15.21 -1.38 2.08
CA HIS A 104 -16.39 -0.89 1.37
C HIS A 104 -17.30 -2.06 1.04
N ARG A 105 -18.52 -2.05 1.57
CA ARG A 105 -19.51 -3.13 1.36
C ARG A 105 -18.94 -4.51 1.71
N GLY A 106 -18.29 -4.59 2.87
CA GLY A 106 -17.67 -5.81 3.37
C GLY A 106 -16.34 -6.19 2.72
N LEU A 107 -15.93 -5.55 1.63
CA LEU A 107 -14.65 -5.82 0.96
C LEU A 107 -13.49 -5.07 1.65
N PRO A 108 -12.49 -5.76 2.19
CA PRO A 108 -11.30 -5.12 2.74
C PRO A 108 -10.36 -4.68 1.63
N GLY A 109 -9.74 -3.51 1.80
CA GLY A 109 -8.80 -2.97 0.85
C GLY A 109 -8.02 -1.80 1.42
N VAL A 110 -7.35 -1.06 0.54
CA VAL A 110 -6.57 0.13 0.90
C VAL A 110 -7.09 1.39 0.24
N TRP A 111 -6.89 2.51 0.93
CA TRP A 111 -7.06 3.85 0.39
C TRP A 111 -5.69 4.53 0.32
N PHE A 112 -5.35 5.10 -0.84
CA PHE A 112 -4.08 5.78 -1.04
C PHE A 112 -4.23 7.28 -0.80
N PHE A 113 -3.43 7.82 0.12
CA PHE A 113 -3.25 9.26 0.26
C PHE A 113 -2.39 9.80 -0.88
N SER A 114 -1.27 9.12 -1.17
CA SER A 114 -0.40 9.42 -2.31
C SER A 114 0.25 8.16 -2.87
N LEU A 115 0.59 8.24 -4.16
CA LEU A 115 1.41 7.28 -4.90
C LEU A 115 2.54 8.06 -5.56
N ASP A 116 3.67 8.16 -4.87
CA ASP A 116 4.86 8.85 -5.36
C ASP A 116 5.62 7.93 -6.32
N ALA A 117 5.81 8.33 -7.57
CA ALA A 117 6.43 7.46 -8.59
C ALA A 117 7.46 8.19 -9.46
N ALA A 118 8.50 7.45 -9.87
CA ALA A 118 9.61 7.99 -10.68
C ALA A 118 9.24 8.25 -12.15
N SER A 119 8.20 7.57 -12.66
CA SER A 119 7.82 7.62 -14.08
C SER A 119 6.45 8.23 -14.31
N LEU A 120 6.37 9.14 -15.30
CA LEU A 120 5.17 9.91 -15.66
C LEU A 120 4.32 9.28 -16.78
N LEU A 121 4.61 8.05 -17.23
CA LEU A 121 4.03 7.50 -18.48
C LEU A 121 2.99 6.38 -18.34
N PRO A 122 3.01 5.51 -17.30
CA PRO A 122 1.79 4.78 -16.89
C PRO A 122 0.67 5.73 -16.41
N VAL A 123 1.08 6.97 -16.09
CA VAL A 123 0.33 8.04 -15.42
C VAL A 123 -0.67 8.79 -16.31
N LEU A 124 -0.64 8.67 -17.65
CA LEU A 124 -1.65 9.31 -18.53
C LEU A 124 -2.78 8.36 -18.96
N GLY A 125 -2.46 7.08 -19.20
CA GLY A 125 -3.49 6.04 -19.40
C GLY A 125 -4.22 5.71 -18.11
N GLY A 126 -3.49 5.61 -16.99
CA GLY A 126 -4.08 5.28 -15.69
C GLY A 126 -4.83 6.43 -14.99
N ARG A 127 -4.46 7.70 -15.23
CA ARG A 127 -5.16 8.87 -14.65
C ARG A 127 -6.63 8.94 -15.06
N TRP A 128 -6.96 8.49 -16.28
CA TRP A 128 -8.34 8.50 -16.76
C TRP A 128 -9.15 7.30 -16.28
N PHE A 129 -8.48 6.19 -15.95
CA PHE A 129 -9.11 4.92 -15.60
C PHE A 129 -9.18 4.63 -14.10
N TRP A 130 -8.18 5.01 -13.28
CA TRP A 130 -8.09 4.60 -11.87
C TRP A 130 -8.26 5.73 -10.82
N SER A 131 -8.32 7.01 -11.19
CA SER A 131 -8.51 8.14 -10.26
C SER A 131 -7.60 8.11 -9.02
N LEU A 132 -6.32 7.76 -9.20
CA LEU A 132 -5.34 7.66 -8.12
C LEU A 132 -4.47 8.92 -8.00
N ASN A 133 -4.06 9.24 -6.77
CA ASN A 133 -3.27 10.41 -6.39
C ASN A 133 -1.77 10.24 -6.70
N TYR A 134 -1.44 10.08 -7.98
CA TYR A 134 -0.04 9.95 -8.42
C TYR A 134 0.72 11.27 -8.33
N VAL A 135 1.88 11.24 -7.67
CA VAL A 135 2.80 12.36 -7.49
C VAL A 135 4.11 12.04 -8.21
N HIS A 136 4.58 12.95 -9.06
CA HIS A 136 5.83 12.75 -9.79
C HIS A 136 7.01 13.15 -8.92
N SER A 137 7.90 12.20 -8.66
CA SER A 137 8.96 12.37 -7.68
C SER A 137 10.32 11.92 -8.22
N ARG A 138 11.40 12.44 -7.62
CA ARG A 138 12.78 12.03 -7.86
C ARG A 138 13.14 10.94 -6.86
N PHE A 139 13.92 9.96 -7.31
CA PHE A 139 14.37 8.85 -6.49
C PHE A 139 15.88 8.69 -6.62
N GLU A 140 16.53 8.42 -5.50
CA GLU A 140 17.92 8.00 -5.41
C GLU A 140 17.93 6.75 -4.53
N VAL A 141 18.23 5.59 -5.12
CA VAL A 141 18.14 4.30 -4.43
C VAL A 141 19.43 3.53 -4.66
N THR A 142 20.04 3.06 -3.59
CA THR A 142 21.26 2.24 -3.63
C THR A 142 21.03 0.94 -2.87
N HIS A 143 21.42 -0.17 -3.49
CA HIS A 143 21.37 -1.50 -2.89
C HIS A 143 22.78 -1.97 -2.59
N GLU A 144 23.05 -2.29 -1.33
CA GLU A 144 24.29 -2.91 -0.90
C GLU A 144 24.03 -4.39 -0.66
N ARG A 145 24.57 -5.23 -1.55
CA ARG A 145 24.60 -6.68 -1.35
C ARG A 145 25.83 -7.01 -0.53
N ALA A 146 25.65 -7.72 0.59
CA ALA A 146 26.78 -8.25 1.33
C ALA A 146 27.59 -9.19 0.42
N HIS A 147 28.92 -9.02 0.41
CA HIS A 147 29.85 -9.82 -0.40
C HIS A 147 29.93 -11.28 0.06
N ASP A 148 29.46 -11.58 1.28
CA ASP A 148 29.43 -12.92 1.85
C ASP A 148 28.06 -13.58 1.62
N LEU A 149 28.06 -14.64 0.81
CA LEU A 149 26.88 -15.43 0.43
C LEU A 149 26.15 -16.05 1.64
N GLU A 150 26.81 -16.16 2.80
CA GLU A 150 26.24 -16.76 4.02
C GLU A 150 25.49 -15.75 4.91
N ARG A 151 25.61 -14.44 4.67
CA ARG A 151 24.99 -13.35 5.45
C ARG A 151 24.45 -12.23 4.57
N ALA A 152 23.91 -12.56 3.40
CA ALA A 152 23.39 -11.59 2.45
C ALA A 152 22.08 -10.93 2.96
N HIS A 153 22.19 -10.10 4.00
CA HIS A 153 21.18 -9.12 4.36
C HIS A 153 21.33 -7.94 3.41
N GLU A 154 20.47 -7.87 2.40
CA GLU A 154 20.46 -6.75 1.47
C GLU A 154 20.05 -5.48 2.23
N ARG A 155 20.95 -4.49 2.20
CA ARG A 155 20.66 -3.15 2.70
C ARG A 155 20.20 -2.29 1.54
N CYS A 156 19.11 -1.58 1.73
CA CYS A 156 18.60 -0.61 0.79
C CYS A 156 18.61 0.77 1.43
N ASP A 157 19.20 1.76 0.74
CA ASP A 157 19.07 3.18 1.07
C ASP A 157 18.20 3.81 -0.01
N TYR A 158 17.03 4.32 0.39
CA TYR A 158 15.98 4.78 -0.49
C TYR A 158 15.64 6.22 -0.16
N LYS A 159 15.83 7.10 -1.14
CA LYS A 159 15.51 8.52 -1.04
C LYS A 159 14.51 8.89 -2.11
N LEU A 160 13.56 9.72 -1.71
CA LEU A 160 12.53 10.26 -2.58
C LEU A 160 12.28 11.72 -2.23
N ALA A 161 12.13 12.55 -3.26
CA ALA A 161 11.66 13.93 -3.12
C ALA A 161 10.65 14.29 -4.21
N ARG A 162 9.51 14.85 -3.82
CA ARG A 162 8.48 15.33 -4.74
C ARG A 162 9.03 16.43 -5.64
N ARG A 163 8.71 16.37 -6.92
CA ARG A 163 9.00 17.48 -7.83
C ARG A 163 7.93 18.55 -7.64
N ARG A 164 8.29 19.81 -7.93
CA ARG A 164 7.35 20.93 -7.92
C ARG A 164 6.10 20.61 -8.75
N GLY A 165 4.94 20.82 -8.17
CA GLY A 165 3.65 20.49 -8.78
C GLY A 165 2.49 20.97 -7.91
N PRO A 166 1.25 20.52 -8.18
CA PRO A 166 0.07 20.93 -7.43
C PRO A 166 -0.05 20.25 -6.05
N TRP A 167 0.84 19.30 -5.74
CA TRP A 167 0.86 18.58 -4.47
C TRP A 167 1.74 19.30 -3.45
N ALA A 168 1.44 19.11 -2.17
CA ALA A 168 2.33 19.56 -1.10
C ALA A 168 3.73 18.94 -1.28
N ASP A 169 4.75 19.75 -1.00
CA ASP A 169 6.13 19.28 -0.95
C ASP A 169 6.24 18.10 0.02
N GLY A 170 7.13 17.17 -0.31
CA GLY A 170 7.30 15.95 0.47
C GLY A 170 8.57 15.21 0.09
N ARG A 171 9.19 14.59 1.08
CA ARG A 171 10.38 13.76 0.92
C ARG A 171 10.32 12.58 1.85
N THR A 172 11.10 11.56 1.52
CA THR A 172 11.40 10.45 2.43
C THR A 172 12.86 10.04 2.23
N HIS A 173 13.55 9.74 3.32
CA HIS A 173 14.81 9.00 3.30
C HIS A 173 14.66 7.85 4.29
N VAL A 174 14.67 6.63 3.75
CA VAL A 174 14.56 5.41 4.52
C VAL A 174 15.73 4.51 4.16
N ALA A 175 16.44 4.01 5.17
CA ALA A 175 17.39 2.93 5.00
C ALA A 175 16.98 1.74 5.85
N TRP A 176 17.01 0.54 5.25
CA TRP A 176 16.64 -0.67 5.95
C TRP A 176 17.51 -1.86 5.56
N ARG A 177 17.48 -2.86 6.43
CA ARG A 177 18.11 -4.16 6.22
C ARG A 177 17.07 -5.27 6.36
N ALA A 178 16.93 -6.08 5.32
CA ALA A 178 16.09 -7.27 5.38
C ALA A 178 16.76 -8.38 6.22
N GLY A 179 16.01 -8.95 7.15
CA GLY A 179 16.42 -10.02 8.05
C GLY A 179 15.97 -11.40 7.58
N GLU A 180 15.74 -12.29 8.55
CA GLU A 180 15.27 -13.65 8.31
C GLU A 180 13.82 -13.69 7.77
N PRO A 181 13.45 -14.73 7.01
CA PRO A 181 12.06 -14.97 6.63
C PRO A 181 11.14 -15.07 7.86
N LEU A 182 9.97 -14.45 7.75
CA LEU A 182 8.88 -14.61 8.71
C LEU A 182 7.97 -15.77 8.27
N PRO A 183 7.27 -16.42 9.23
CA PRO A 183 6.19 -17.33 8.89
C PRO A 183 5.14 -16.63 8.03
N GLN A 184 4.45 -17.39 7.18
CA GLN A 184 3.34 -16.86 6.39
C GLN A 184 2.29 -16.25 7.32
N ALA A 185 1.85 -15.03 7.00
CA ALA A 185 0.86 -14.30 7.76
C ALA A 185 -0.46 -15.08 7.84
N GLN A 186 -0.94 -15.32 9.07
CA GLN A 186 -2.16 -16.09 9.30
C GLN A 186 -3.38 -15.16 9.38
N PRO A 187 -4.56 -15.58 8.90
CA PRO A 187 -5.79 -14.81 9.09
C PRO A 187 -6.00 -14.43 10.56
N GLY A 188 -6.30 -13.14 10.81
CA GLY A 188 -6.44 -12.59 12.16
C GLY A 188 -5.14 -12.08 12.81
N SER A 189 -3.97 -12.33 12.21
CA SER A 189 -2.71 -11.70 12.63
C SER A 189 -2.61 -10.24 12.17
N LEU A 190 -1.74 -9.48 12.84
CA LEU A 190 -1.44 -8.10 12.45
C LEU A 190 -0.81 -8.06 11.06
N GLU A 191 0.12 -8.96 10.77
CA GLU A 191 0.82 -9.03 9.49
C GLU A 191 -0.17 -9.26 8.35
N HIS A 192 -1.13 -10.19 8.54
CA HIS A 192 -2.20 -10.43 7.57
C HIS A 192 -3.10 -9.19 7.43
N PHE A 193 -3.42 -8.51 8.52
CA PHE A 193 -4.16 -7.26 8.45
C PHE A 193 -3.39 -6.17 7.66
N LEU A 194 -2.08 -6.06 7.82
CA LEU A 194 -1.31 -4.97 7.22
C LEU A 194 -0.89 -5.22 5.76
N THR A 195 -0.79 -6.48 5.32
CA THR A 195 -0.24 -6.82 4.00
C THR A 195 -1.22 -7.51 3.06
N GLU A 196 -2.11 -8.36 3.57
CA GLU A 196 -3.05 -9.15 2.76
C GLU A 196 -4.27 -8.29 2.37
N ARG A 197 -4.04 -7.36 1.43
CA ARG A 197 -5.03 -6.43 0.87
C ARG A 197 -5.07 -6.51 -0.64
N TYR A 198 -6.10 -7.18 -1.13
CA TYR A 198 -6.29 -7.50 -2.55
C TYR A 198 -7.17 -6.51 -3.31
N TYR A 199 -7.64 -5.46 -2.64
CA TYR A 199 -8.41 -4.38 -3.25
C TYR A 199 -7.83 -3.02 -2.86
N PHE A 200 -7.94 -2.06 -3.78
CA PHE A 200 -7.86 -0.65 -3.44
C PHE A 200 -9.12 0.08 -3.89
N PHE A 201 -9.44 1.15 -3.17
CA PHE A 201 -10.60 1.99 -3.47
C PHE A 201 -10.17 3.38 -3.93
N THR A 202 -10.98 3.96 -4.82
CA THR A 202 -10.90 5.36 -5.22
C THR A 202 -12.31 5.97 -5.21
N LYS A 203 -12.40 7.30 -5.15
CA LYS A 203 -13.66 8.02 -5.27
C LYS A 203 -13.65 8.92 -6.50
N ARG A 204 -14.60 8.69 -7.42
CA ARG A 204 -14.75 9.48 -8.66
C ARG A 204 -16.19 9.96 -8.80
N ARG A 205 -16.38 11.28 -8.89
CA ARG A 205 -17.72 11.90 -9.08
C ARG A 205 -18.76 11.38 -8.05
N GLY A 206 -18.35 11.30 -6.78
CA GLY A 206 -19.21 10.82 -5.68
C GLY A 206 -19.32 9.30 -5.54
N ARG A 207 -18.89 8.52 -6.55
CA ARG A 207 -18.96 7.05 -6.53
C ARG A 207 -17.65 6.44 -6.03
N VAL A 208 -17.77 5.36 -5.25
CA VAL A 208 -16.63 4.52 -4.89
C VAL A 208 -16.41 3.51 -6.00
N LEU A 209 -15.17 3.42 -6.46
CA LEU A 209 -14.72 2.41 -7.40
C LEU A 209 -13.67 1.56 -6.71
N ALA A 210 -13.65 0.27 -7.03
CA ALA A 210 -12.67 -0.67 -6.54
C ALA A 210 -11.81 -1.16 -7.69
N SER A 211 -10.55 -1.46 -7.40
CA SER A 211 -9.68 -2.24 -8.25
C SER A 211 -9.16 -3.43 -7.48
N ARG A 212 -8.90 -4.51 -8.19
CA ARG A 212 -8.31 -5.71 -7.63
C ARG A 212 -6.83 -5.76 -7.94
N VAL A 213 -6.07 -6.25 -6.98
CA VAL A 213 -4.66 -6.58 -7.09
C VAL A 213 -4.53 -8.02 -6.62
N GLU A 214 -4.06 -8.90 -7.48
CA GLU A 214 -3.76 -10.29 -7.13
C GLU A 214 -2.26 -10.48 -7.02
N HIS A 215 -1.84 -11.18 -5.98
CA HIS A 215 -0.49 -11.69 -5.78
C HIS A 215 -0.59 -12.97 -4.93
N GLU A 216 0.46 -13.78 -4.92
CA GLU A 216 0.59 -14.86 -3.93
C GLU A 216 0.78 -14.27 -2.52
N PRO A 217 0.49 -15.00 -1.44
CA PRO A 217 0.74 -14.53 -0.07
C PRO A 217 2.15 -14.00 0.10
N TRP A 218 2.31 -12.94 0.89
CA TRP A 218 3.58 -12.24 0.98
C TRP A 218 4.68 -13.10 1.64
N PRO A 219 5.85 -13.28 0.98
CA PRO A 219 7.02 -13.91 1.59
C PRO A 219 7.73 -12.88 2.49
N LEU A 220 7.09 -12.52 3.60
CA LEU A 220 7.56 -11.49 4.52
C LEU A 220 8.88 -11.89 5.19
N ARG A 221 9.69 -10.88 5.50
CA ARG A 221 10.95 -10.98 6.21
C ARG A 221 10.95 -9.95 7.33
N GLN A 222 11.70 -10.25 8.39
CA GLN A 222 12.05 -9.24 9.39
C GLN A 222 12.76 -8.07 8.70
N ALA A 223 12.66 -6.88 9.26
CA ALA A 223 13.38 -5.74 8.75
C ALA A 223 13.83 -4.82 9.88
N THR A 224 15.06 -4.34 9.79
CA THR A 224 15.61 -3.33 10.69
C THR A 224 15.61 -1.98 9.98
N VAL A 225 14.98 -0.98 10.60
CA VAL A 225 15.06 0.42 10.16
C VAL A 225 16.40 0.97 10.63
N GLU A 226 17.30 1.29 9.71
CA GLU A 226 18.59 1.92 10.02
C GLU A 226 18.49 3.46 9.95
N HIS A 227 17.58 3.97 9.12
CA HIS A 227 17.31 5.41 9.00
C HIS A 227 15.86 5.65 8.56
N LEU A 228 15.25 6.72 9.08
CA LEU A 228 13.92 7.19 8.70
C LEU A 228 13.80 8.71 8.94
N ASP A 229 13.74 9.49 7.86
CA ASP A 229 13.28 10.88 7.82
C ASP A 229 12.17 10.97 6.76
N ASP A 230 10.91 10.98 7.19
CA ASP A 230 9.74 11.05 6.30
C ASP A 230 8.90 12.30 6.55
N THR A 231 8.42 12.90 5.47
CA THR A 231 7.41 13.96 5.53
C THR A 231 6.17 13.62 4.71
N LEU A 232 6.08 12.44 4.10
CA LEU A 232 4.96 12.07 3.24
C LEU A 232 3.70 11.75 4.03
N ILE A 233 3.83 11.13 5.20
CA ILE A 233 2.70 10.93 6.12
C ILE A 233 2.16 12.28 6.60
N ALA A 234 3.04 13.19 7.00
CA ALA A 234 2.68 14.57 7.35
C ALA A 234 2.00 15.31 6.19
N ALA A 235 2.50 15.13 4.96
CA ALA A 235 1.88 15.71 3.77
C ALA A 235 0.48 15.13 3.45
N ALA A 236 0.12 13.96 4.01
CA ALA A 236 -1.22 13.41 3.96
C ALA A 236 -2.15 13.98 5.06
N GLY A 237 -1.62 14.82 5.96
CA GLY A 237 -2.37 15.39 7.09
C GLY A 237 -2.37 14.50 8.35
N LEU A 238 -1.47 13.52 8.42
CA LEU A 238 -1.34 12.59 9.54
C LEU A 238 -0.05 12.84 10.33
N SER A 239 -0.06 12.54 11.63
CA SER A 239 1.17 12.43 12.44
C SER A 239 1.38 10.96 12.77
N ALA A 240 2.58 10.45 12.49
CA ALA A 240 3.00 9.10 12.87
C ALA A 240 4.04 9.22 13.99
N GLU A 241 3.72 8.68 15.17
CA GLU A 241 4.57 8.73 16.36
C GLU A 241 5.04 7.33 16.75
N GLY A 242 6.23 7.25 17.34
CA GLY A 242 6.83 6.00 17.78
C GLY A 242 7.49 5.17 16.68
N GLU A 243 7.96 3.99 17.07
CA GLU A 243 8.63 3.06 16.15
C GLU A 243 7.60 2.37 15.24
N PRO A 244 7.87 2.30 13.92
CA PRO A 244 7.00 1.57 13.00
C PRO A 244 7.08 0.06 13.21
N HIS A 245 5.96 -0.61 12.97
CA HIS A 245 6.00 -2.04 12.68
C HIS A 245 6.53 -2.25 11.25
N ALA A 246 7.77 -2.76 11.17
CA ALA A 246 8.56 -2.84 9.95
C ALA A 246 8.70 -4.28 9.42
N MET A 247 8.45 -4.48 8.13
CA MET A 247 8.63 -5.76 7.44
C MET A 247 9.17 -5.53 6.02
N ALA A 248 9.91 -6.48 5.47
CA ALA A 248 10.40 -6.42 4.09
C ALA A 248 9.99 -7.67 3.30
N THR A 249 10.14 -7.62 1.98
CA THR A 249 10.01 -8.78 1.10
C THR A 249 10.84 -8.54 -0.15
N ASP A 250 11.48 -9.61 -0.64
CA ASP A 250 12.32 -9.54 -1.85
C ASP A 250 11.46 -9.29 -3.09
N GLY A 251 10.22 -9.82 -3.10
CA GLY A 251 9.21 -9.43 -4.05
C GLY A 251 8.11 -10.45 -4.31
N VAL A 252 7.12 -10.02 -5.09
CA VAL A 252 5.99 -10.82 -5.54
C VAL A 252 5.60 -10.47 -6.97
N CYS A 253 5.04 -11.45 -7.68
CA CYS A 253 4.42 -11.22 -8.98
C CYS A 253 2.97 -10.77 -8.77
N VAL A 254 2.56 -9.74 -9.50
CA VAL A 254 1.32 -9.00 -9.27
C VAL A 254 0.52 -8.86 -10.56
N ARG A 255 -0.79 -9.08 -10.46
CA ARG A 255 -1.77 -8.82 -11.52
C ARG A 255 -2.73 -7.72 -11.09
N GLY A 256 -2.76 -6.63 -11.85
CA GLY A 256 -3.68 -5.50 -11.63
C GLY A 256 -4.88 -5.56 -12.58
N PHE A 257 -6.06 -5.22 -12.07
CA PHE A 257 -7.32 -5.26 -12.82
C PHE A 257 -7.88 -3.85 -13.07
N ASN A 258 -8.84 -3.74 -14.00
CA ASN A 258 -9.52 -2.47 -14.25
C ASN A 258 -10.47 -2.12 -13.10
N LEU A 259 -10.74 -0.81 -12.92
CA LEU A 259 -11.76 -0.36 -11.98
C LEU A 259 -13.14 -0.93 -12.30
N PHE A 260 -13.89 -1.17 -11.24
CA PHE A 260 -15.32 -1.42 -11.30
C PHE A 260 -16.01 -0.73 -10.13
N GLU A 261 -17.32 -0.52 -10.26
CA GLU A 261 -18.15 -0.08 -9.14
C GLU A 261 -18.65 -1.34 -8.41
N PRO A 262 -18.27 -1.59 -7.15
CA PRO A 262 -18.81 -2.70 -6.38
C PRO A 262 -20.34 -2.58 -6.37
N LYS A 263 -21.04 -3.66 -6.69
CA LYS A 263 -22.51 -3.72 -6.54
C LYS A 263 -22.86 -4.16 -5.12
N PRO A 264 -24.03 -3.76 -4.59
CA PRO A 264 -24.52 -4.26 -3.31
C PRO A 264 -24.68 -5.78 -3.34
#